data_AF-A7VY72-F1
#
_entry.id   AF-A7VY72-F1
#
_cell.length_a   1.000
_cell.length_b   1.000
_cell.length_c   1.000
_cell.angle_alpha   90.00
_cell.angle_beta   90.00
_cell.angle_gamma   90.00
#
_symmetry.space_group_name_H-M   'P 1'
#
loop_
_entity.id
_entity.type
_entity.pdbx_description
1 polymer ?
#
loop_
_entity_poly.entity_id
_entity_poly.type
_entity_poly.pdbx_seq_one_letter_code
_entity_poly.pdbx_strand_id
1 'polypeptide(L)' 'MRYIRRGELSNADKRAKAAAIANGYEILGAYASKELRAKIWIITEADRSYTTILFPSEY' A
#
# COMPACT_ATOMS: atom_id res chain seq x y z
N MET A 1 -13.96 0.60 5.54
CA MET A 1 -12.74 0.89 4.74
C MET A 1 -13.09 1.17 3.27
N ARG A 2 -12.39 2.10 2.62
CA ARG A 2 -12.51 2.42 1.19
C ARG A 2 -11.19 2.12 0.48
N TYR A 3 -11.24 1.38 -0.64
CA TYR A 3 -10.08 1.19 -1.51
C TYR A 3 -9.73 2.50 -2.24
N ILE A 4 -8.44 2.85 -2.24
CA ILE A 4 -7.93 4.04 -2.93
C ILE A 4 -7.59 3.63 -4.36
N ARG A 5 -8.27 4.23 -5.33
CA ARG A 5 -8.00 3.98 -6.74
C ARG A 5 -6.63 4.52 -7.13
N ARG A 6 -6.01 3.91 -8.13
CA ARG A 6 -4.69 4.32 -8.64
C ARG A 6 -4.61 5.79 -9.06
N GLY A 7 -5.72 6.36 -9.55
CA GLY A 7 -5.84 7.79 -9.88
C GLY A 7 -5.91 8.72 -8.67
N GLU A 8 -6.30 8.22 -7.51
CA GLU A 8 -6.40 8.96 -6.24
C GLU A 8 -5.11 8.86 -5.40
N LEU A 9 -4.12 8.07 -5.85
CA LEU A 9 -2.82 7.97 -5.20
C LEU A 9 -1.99 9.24 -5.43
N SER A 10 -1.37 9.73 -4.35
CA SER A 10 -0.43 10.85 -4.44
C SER A 10 0.83 10.47 -5.23
N ASN A 11 1.64 11.45 -5.63
CA ASN A 11 2.92 11.16 -6.30
C ASN A 11 3.90 10.40 -5.40
N ALA A 12 3.87 10.65 -4.08
CA ALA A 12 4.66 9.89 -3.12
C ALA A 12 4.26 8.41 -3.11
N ASP A 13 2.95 8.14 -3.14
CA ASP A 13 2.38 6.79 -3.15
C ASP A 13 2.75 6.01 -4.41
N LYS A 14 2.76 6.68 -5.56
CA LYS A 14 3.20 6.08 -6.83
C LYS A 14 4.69 5.72 -6.78
N ARG A 15 5.53 6.57 -6.18
CA ARG A 15 6.97 6.29 -6.01
C ARG A 15 7.21 5.13 -5.05
N ALA A 16 6.51 5.09 -3.92
CA ALA A 16 6.60 3.98 -2.98
C ALA A 16 6.20 2.65 -3.64
N LYS A 17 5.13 2.66 -4.46
CA LYS A 17 4.73 1.49 -5.24
C LYS A 17 5.78 1.06 -6.27
N ALA A 18 6.40 2.01 -6.97
CA ALA A 18 7.48 1.70 -7.90
C ALA A 18 8.71 1.11 -7.19
N ALA A 19 9.08 1.64 -6.02
CA ALA A 19 10.17 1.12 -5.20
C ALA A 19 9.88 -0.31 -4.70
N ALA A 20 8.65 -0.58 -4.24
CA ALA A 20 8.25 -1.92 -3.82
C ALA A 20 8.34 -2.94 -4.96
N ILE A 21 7.86 -2.57 -6.16
CA ILE A 21 7.96 -3.41 -7.36
C ILE A 21 9.42 -3.70 -7.71
N ALA A 22 10.30 -2.70 -7.63
CA ALA A 22 11.73 -2.88 -7.88
C ALA A 22 12.41 -3.84 -6.89
N ASN A 23 11.87 -4.00 -5.68
CA ASN A 23 12.36 -4.92 -4.67
C ASN A 23 11.65 -6.30 -4.71
N GLY A 24 10.83 -6.57 -5.74
CA GLY A 24 10.14 -7.87 -5.89
C GLY A 24 8.82 -7.99 -5.10
N TYR A 25 8.32 -6.90 -4.54
CA TYR A 25 7.03 -6.85 -3.85
C TYR A 25 5.90 -6.42 -4.80
N GLU A 26 4.74 -7.06 -4.69
CA GLU A 26 3.52 -6.65 -5.36
C GLU A 26 2.59 -5.90 -4.37
N ILE A 27 2.41 -4.59 -4.55
CA ILE A 27 1.44 -3.83 -3.75
C ILE A 27 0.02 -4.11 -4.26
N LEU A 28 -0.76 -4.88 -3.49
CA LEU A 28 -2.15 -5.20 -3.76
C LEU A 28 -3.10 -4.01 -3.59
N GLY A 29 -2.78 -3.04 -2.74
CA GLY A 29 -3.68 -1.88 -2.57
C GLY A 29 -3.32 -0.91 -1.46
N ALA A 30 -3.84 0.31 -1.60
CA ALA A 30 -3.94 1.26 -0.50
C ALA A 30 -5.42 1.39 -0.10
N TYR A 31 -5.68 1.40 1.20
CA TYR A 31 -7.03 1.53 1.74
C TYR A 31 -7.09 2.70 2.71
N ALA A 32 -8.11 3.54 2.58
CA ALA A 32 -8.44 4.56 3.56
C ALA A 32 -9.45 4.00 4.55
N SER A 33 -9.14 4.03 5.83
CA SER A 33 -10.12 3.77 6.89
C SER A 33 -10.58 5.09 7.51
N LYS A 34 -11.90 5.29 7.54
CA LYS A 34 -12.50 6.41 8.27
C LYS A 34 -12.42 6.19 9.78
N GLU A 35 -12.54 4.94 10.25
CA GLU A 35 -12.42 4.62 11.68
C GLU A 35 -11.00 4.88 12.19
N LEU A 36 -9.99 4.44 11.44
CA LEU A 36 -8.58 4.64 11.82
C LEU A 36 -8.06 6.04 11.46
N ARG A 37 -8.85 6.84 10.73
CA ARG A 37 -8.44 8.13 10.13
C ARG A 37 -7.09 8.06 9.42
N ALA A 38 -6.79 6.90 8.83
CA ALA A 38 -5.48 6.53 8.36
C ALA A 38 -5.56 5.78 7.03
N LYS A 39 -4.47 5.89 6.25
CA LYS A 39 -4.26 5.11 5.05
C LYS A 39 -3.39 3.90 5.37
N ILE A 40 -3.93 2.70 5.18
CA ILE A 40 -3.16 1.47 5.33
C ILE A 40 -2.73 0.95 3.97
N TRP A 41 -1.60 0.26 3.94
CA TRP A 41 -1.09 -0.42 2.76
C TRP A 41 -1.12 -1.91 2.97
N ILE A 42 -1.47 -2.63 1.91
CA ILE A 42 -1.35 -4.08 1.87
C ILE A 42 -0.33 -4.41 0.78
N ILE A 43 0.78 -4.98 1.21
CA ILE A 43 1.92 -5.34 0.36
C ILE A 43 2.08 -6.85 0.46
N THR A 44 2.19 -7.53 -0.67
CA THR A 44 2.48 -8.97 -0.69
C THR A 44 3.73 -9.22 -1.51
N GLU A 45 4.47 -10.27 -1.19
CA GLU A 45 5.56 -10.72 -2.05
C GLU A 45 5.00 -11.26 -3.38
N ALA A 46 5.81 -11.23 -4.44
CA ALA A 46 5.37 -11.67 -5.77
C ALA A 46 4.89 -13.14 -5.79
N ASP A 47 5.41 -13.98 -4.90
CA ASP A 47 5.02 -15.38 -4.72
C ASP A 47 3.84 -15.57 -3.74
N ARG A 48 3.33 -14.47 -3.15
CA ARG A 48 2.26 -14.43 -2.15
C ARG A 48 2.56 -15.21 -0.87
N SER A 49 3.84 -15.50 -0.59
CA SER A 49 4.25 -16.22 0.62
C SER A 49 4.04 -15.38 1.88
N TYR A 50 4.23 -14.07 1.77
CA TYR A 50 4.04 -13.11 2.85
C TYR A 50 3.12 -11.95 2.46
N THR A 51 2.34 -11.50 3.44
CA THR A 51 1.51 -10.29 3.35
C THR A 51 1.81 -9.39 4.53
N THR A 52 2.27 -8.18 4.24
CA THR A 52 2.55 -7.13 5.22
C THR A 52 1.47 -6.06 5.13
N ILE A 53 0.91 -5.69 6.28
CA ILE A 53 -0.01 -4.57 6.42
C ILE A 53 0.78 -3.43 7.06
N LEU A 54 0.89 -2.29 6.37
CA LEU A 54 1.65 -1.13 6.84
C LEU A 54 0.69 0.00 7.24
N PHE A 55 0.84 0.49 8.47
CA PHE A 55 0.15 1.66 8.99
C PHE A 55 0.98 2.94 8.76
N PRO A 56 0.36 4.14 8.69
CA PRO A 56 1.10 5.39 8.51
C PRO A 56 2.13 5.68 9.61
N SER A 57 1.92 5.15 10.81
CA SER A 57 2.81 5.29 11.95
C SER A 57 4.09 4.45 11.84
N GLU A 58 4.14 3.50 10.89
CA GLU A 58 5.28 2.61 10.66
C GLU A 58 6.17 3.12 9.51
N TYR A 59 5.89 4.33 9.01
CA TYR A 59 6.63 5.01 7.95
C TYR A 59 7.63 6.02 8.51
#